data_AF-A0A9P9PKI5-F1
#
_entry.id   AF-A0A9P9PKI5-F1
#
_cell.length_a   1.000
_cell.length_b   1.000
_cell.length_c   1.000
_cell.angle_alpha   90.00
_cell.angle_beta   90.00
_cell.angle_gamma   90.00
#
_symmetry.space_group_name_H-M   'P 1'
#
loop_
_entity.id
_entity.type
_entity.pdbx_description
1 polymer ?
#
loop_
_entity_poly.entity_id
_entity_poly.type
_entity_poly.pdbx_seq_one_letter_code
_entity_poly.pdbx_strand_id
1 'polypeptide(L)'
;MDRAFRTPAQALVASLTIHLRYCHWSTKSWVGYLEWLESRVEDATDLAVLEPRGFNGSNQVRREYTPKDLQKTQSLEDKINEAMLVMESNMEVLTQLRSYYEGLSNNDEFTVRQNCANDIRGFSAQVNDMIYDLKVQIRCAQLLPGKLKPSNAAKILQHLQGQATDKMESLTVSMHREAIAYVILLAENSNILLIKVQL
;
A
#
# COMPACT_ATOMS: atom_id res chain seq x y z
N MET A 1 30.58 -22.30 21.79
CA MET A 1 30.96 -23.70 21.50
C MET A 1 31.88 -23.68 20.31
N ASP A 2 33.19 -23.79 20.54
CA ASP A 2 34.22 -23.87 19.49
C ASP A 2 34.08 -25.19 18.73
N ARG A 3 33.53 -25.15 17.52
CA ARG A 3 33.77 -26.20 16.54
C ARG A 3 35.04 -25.82 15.78
N ALA A 4 36.18 -26.36 16.17
CA ALA A 4 37.38 -26.29 15.34
C ALA A 4 37.07 -26.95 13.99
N PHE A 5 37.00 -26.17 12.91
CA PHE A 5 36.81 -26.67 11.57
C PHE A 5 38.07 -27.45 11.18
N ARG A 6 37.95 -28.78 11.05
CA ARG A 6 39.12 -29.64 10.80
C ARG A 6 39.55 -29.63 9.35
N THR A 7 38.69 -29.16 8.45
CA THR A 7 38.98 -29.03 7.00
C THR A 7 38.34 -27.76 6.42
N PRO A 8 38.90 -27.22 5.32
CA PRO A 8 38.27 -26.10 4.59
C PRO A 8 36.86 -26.43 4.08
N ALA A 9 36.60 -27.69 3.73
CA ALA A 9 35.28 -28.15 3.33
C ALA A 9 34.25 -28.02 4.46
N GLN A 10 34.61 -28.42 5.69
CA GLN A 10 33.73 -28.26 6.86
C GLN A 10 33.47 -26.80 7.20
N ALA A 11 34.49 -25.95 7.07
CA ALA A 11 34.33 -24.50 7.24
C ALA A 11 33.34 -23.92 6.21
N LEU A 12 33.47 -24.31 4.94
CA LEU A 12 32.56 -23.86 3.89
C LEU A 12 31.12 -24.29 4.17
N VAL A 13 30.88 -25.56 4.50
CA VAL A 13 29.54 -26.07 4.79
C VAL A 13 28.90 -25.34 5.98
N ALA A 14 29.69 -25.02 7.00
CA ALA A 14 29.22 -24.20 8.13
C ALA A 14 28.85 -22.77 7.69
N SER A 15 29.67 -22.13 6.84
CA SER A 15 29.37 -20.82 6.27
C SER A 15 28.09 -20.83 5.42
N LEU A 16 27.92 -21.84 4.55
CA LEU A 16 26.70 -22.03 3.75
C LEU A 16 25.47 -22.15 4.66
N THR A 17 25.57 -22.90 5.76
CA THR A 17 24.49 -23.06 6.73
C THR A 17 24.10 -21.73 7.39
N ILE A 18 25.09 -20.91 7.76
CA ILE A 18 24.86 -19.60 8.38
C ILE A 18 24.22 -18.64 7.36
N HIS A 19 24.77 -18.57 6.15
CA HIS A 19 24.24 -17.73 5.09
C HIS A 19 22.81 -18.12 4.71
N LEU A 20 22.52 -19.42 4.63
CA LEU A 20 21.17 -19.91 4.36
C LEU A 20 20.18 -19.45 5.44
N ARG A 21 20.60 -19.46 6.71
CA ARG A 21 19.79 -18.93 7.81
C ARG A 21 19.51 -17.43 7.64
N TYR A 22 20.50 -16.64 7.24
CA TYR A 22 20.30 -15.22 6.95
C TYR A 22 19.37 -14.99 5.76
N CYS A 23 19.51 -15.75 4.67
CA CYS A 23 18.57 -15.72 3.54
C CYS A 23 17.13 -16.04 3.99
N HIS A 24 16.95 -17.04 4.85
CA HIS A 24 15.64 -17.33 5.42
C HIS A 24 15.10 -16.21 6.29
N TRP A 25 15.94 -15.52 7.06
CA TRP A 25 15.47 -14.39 7.87
C TRP A 25 15.10 -13.17 7.02
N SER A 26 15.85 -12.88 5.95
CA SER A 26 15.55 -11.75 5.07
C SER A 26 14.32 -11.96 4.19
N THR A 27 13.85 -13.20 4.05
CA THR A 27 12.69 -13.57 3.22
C THR A 27 11.43 -13.87 4.04
N LYS A 28 11.55 -14.01 5.37
CA LYS A 28 10.44 -14.35 6.25
C LYS A 28 9.53 -13.16 6.53
N SER A 29 8.26 -13.47 6.80
CA SER A 29 7.23 -12.55 7.29
C SER A 29 6.72 -11.49 6.29
N TRP A 30 7.30 -11.38 5.09
CA TRP A 30 6.82 -10.44 4.07
C TRP A 30 5.37 -10.68 3.64
N VAL A 31 4.95 -11.94 3.49
CA VAL A 31 3.56 -12.30 3.17
C VAL A 31 2.60 -11.70 4.20
N GLY A 32 2.80 -11.98 5.49
CA GLY A 32 1.92 -11.46 6.54
C GLY A 32 1.95 -9.94 6.66
N TYR A 33 3.08 -9.30 6.36
CA TYR A 33 3.16 -7.85 6.33
C TYR A 33 2.38 -7.25 5.15
N LEU A 34 2.48 -7.85 3.96
CA LEU A 34 1.73 -7.44 2.78
C LEU A 34 0.23 -7.66 2.95
N GLU A 35 -0.20 -8.80 3.50
CA GLU A 35 -1.60 -9.08 3.85
C GLU A 35 -2.14 -8.07 4.87
N TRP A 36 -1.33 -7.71 5.86
CA TRP A 36 -1.70 -6.66 6.81
C TRP A 36 -1.86 -5.30 6.12
N LEU A 37 -0.93 -4.92 5.24
CA LEU A 37 -1.05 -3.67 4.47
C LEU A 37 -2.28 -3.67 3.56
N GLU A 38 -2.57 -4.79 2.89
CA GLU A 38 -3.77 -4.98 2.06
C GLU A 38 -5.04 -4.75 2.87
N SER A 39 -5.20 -5.43 4.00
CA SER A 39 -6.35 -5.26 4.88
C SER A 39 -6.52 -3.80 5.35
N ARG A 40 -5.42 -3.08 5.61
CA ARG A 40 -5.48 -1.65 5.98
C ARG A 40 -5.92 -0.76 4.83
N VAL A 41 -5.52 -1.09 3.60
CA VAL A 41 -5.96 -0.37 2.40
C VAL A 41 -7.45 -0.63 2.16
N GLU A 42 -7.93 -1.87 2.31
CA GLU A 42 -9.34 -2.21 2.23
C GLU A 42 -10.17 -1.43 3.26
N ASP A 43 -9.81 -1.47 4.55
CA ASP A 43 -10.48 -0.72 5.63
C ASP A 43 -10.61 0.80 5.33
N ALA A 44 -9.56 1.38 4.74
CA ALA A 44 -9.53 2.79 4.40
C ALA A 44 -10.44 3.13 3.20
N THR A 45 -10.72 2.16 2.34
CA THR A 45 -11.27 2.39 0.98
C THR A 45 -12.62 1.73 0.72
N ASP A 46 -13.05 0.82 1.59
CA ASP A 46 -14.30 0.05 1.52
C ASP A 46 -15.51 0.89 1.12
N LEU A 47 -15.69 2.05 1.76
CA LEU A 47 -16.87 2.89 1.53
C LEU A 47 -16.74 3.86 0.34
N ALA A 48 -15.53 4.08 -0.18
CA ALA A 48 -15.30 4.88 -1.39
C ALA A 48 -15.60 4.08 -2.67
N VAL A 49 -15.48 2.75 -2.60
CA VAL A 49 -15.69 1.82 -3.71
C VAL A 49 -17.14 1.37 -3.84
N LEU A 50 -17.86 1.25 -2.70
CA LEU A 50 -19.17 0.62 -2.63
C LEU A 50 -20.38 1.55 -2.78
N GLU A 51 -20.23 2.88 -2.69
CA GLU A 51 -21.37 3.79 -2.88
C GLU A 51 -21.33 4.51 -4.25
N PRO A 52 -22.15 4.07 -5.23
CA PRO A 52 -22.59 4.97 -6.29
C PRO A 52 -23.32 6.12 -5.60
N ARG A 53 -22.88 7.35 -5.88
CA ARG A 53 -23.56 8.63 -5.55
C ARG A 53 -25.07 8.38 -5.36
N GLY A 54 -25.51 8.48 -4.10
CA GLY A 54 -26.83 8.09 -3.62
C GLY A 54 -27.91 8.11 -4.68
N PHE A 55 -28.19 6.94 -5.24
CA PHE A 55 -29.43 6.69 -5.97
C PHE A 55 -30.24 5.80 -5.03
N ASN A 56 -31.31 6.38 -4.49
CA ASN A 56 -32.30 5.81 -3.57
C ASN A 56 -32.07 6.24 -2.11
N GLY A 57 -32.95 7.12 -1.64
CA GLY A 57 -32.96 7.75 -0.32
C GLY A 57 -33.26 6.80 0.83
N SER A 58 -32.47 5.75 1.00
CA SER A 58 -32.32 5.06 2.28
C SER A 58 -31.25 5.77 3.10
N ASN A 59 -31.55 6.05 4.37
CA ASN A 59 -30.66 6.64 5.40
C ASN A 59 -29.40 5.78 5.70
N GLN A 60 -28.64 5.36 4.69
CA GLN A 60 -27.28 4.87 4.90
C GLN A 60 -26.38 6.08 5.09
N VAL A 61 -25.72 6.10 6.25
CA VAL A 61 -24.83 7.17 6.69
C VAL A 61 -23.65 7.22 5.72
N ARG A 62 -23.72 8.12 4.73
CA ARG A 62 -22.60 8.43 3.83
C ARG A 62 -21.37 8.72 4.69
N ARG A 63 -20.30 7.93 4.56
CA ARG A 63 -19.05 8.19 5.28
C ARG A 63 -18.52 9.56 4.87
N GLU A 64 -18.38 10.46 5.84
CA GLU A 64 -17.68 11.73 5.61
C GLU A 64 -16.18 11.42 5.50
N TYR A 65 -15.58 11.72 4.35
CA TYR A 65 -14.16 11.52 4.15
C TYR A 65 -13.46 12.78 4.63
N THR A 66 -12.27 12.63 5.20
CA THR A 66 -11.45 13.75 5.65
C THR A 66 -10.11 13.76 4.93
N PRO A 67 -9.40 14.90 4.91
CA PRO A 67 -8.01 14.94 4.44
C PRO A 67 -7.09 13.95 5.16
N LYS A 68 -7.41 13.56 6.41
CA LYS A 68 -6.67 12.55 7.16
C LYS A 68 -6.83 11.15 6.57
N ASP A 69 -7.97 10.83 5.98
CA ASP A 69 -8.21 9.52 5.34
C ASP A 69 -7.44 9.41 4.04
N LEU A 70 -7.33 10.52 3.30
CA LEU A 70 -6.47 10.63 2.13
C LEU A 70 -5.00 10.39 2.51
N GLN A 71 -4.50 11.09 3.53
CA GLN A 71 -3.12 10.96 3.99
C GLN A 71 -2.80 9.54 4.49
N LYS A 72 -3.73 8.91 5.23
CA LYS A 72 -3.57 7.52 5.68
C LYS A 72 -3.44 6.57 4.50
N THR A 73 -4.31 6.70 3.50
CA THR A 73 -4.28 5.87 2.29
C THR A 73 -2.97 6.03 1.53
N GLN A 74 -2.51 7.27 1.33
CA GLN A 74 -1.21 7.55 0.71
C GLN A 74 -0.05 6.93 1.50
N SER A 75 -0.06 7.06 2.83
CA SER A 75 0.99 6.45 3.67
C SER A 75 1.02 4.92 3.61
N LEU A 76 -0.12 4.29 3.35
CA LEU A 76 -0.20 2.83 3.16
C LEU A 76 0.33 2.43 1.79
N GLU A 77 -0.02 3.19 0.74
CA GLU A 77 0.55 3.02 -0.61
C GLU A 77 2.08 3.17 -0.58
N ASP A 78 2.61 4.19 0.11
CA ASP A 78 4.05 4.40 0.28
C ASP A 78 4.73 3.22 0.99
N LYS A 79 4.10 2.68 2.05
CA LYS A 79 4.63 1.51 2.78
C LYS A 79 4.65 0.23 1.93
N ILE A 80 3.67 0.05 1.05
CA ILE A 80 3.68 -1.07 0.10
C ILE A 80 4.85 -0.91 -0.87
N ASN A 81 5.07 0.29 -1.40
CA ASN A 81 6.19 0.59 -2.29
C ASN A 81 7.55 0.40 -1.61
N GLU A 82 7.69 0.87 -0.36
CA GLU A 82 8.90 0.67 0.43
C GLU A 82 9.18 -0.82 0.68
N ALA A 83 8.14 -1.60 1.03
CA ALA A 83 8.26 -3.04 1.22
C ALA A 83 8.74 -3.74 -0.05
N MET A 84 8.15 -3.41 -1.20
CA MET A 84 8.57 -3.95 -2.50
C MET A 84 10.03 -3.65 -2.78
N LEU A 85 10.49 -2.41 -2.56
CA LEU A 85 11.87 -2.01 -2.79
C LEU A 85 12.86 -2.80 -1.90
N VAL A 86 12.52 -3.03 -0.63
CA VAL A 86 13.34 -3.86 0.27
C VAL A 86 13.37 -5.31 -0.20
N MET A 87 12.24 -5.86 -0.63
CA MET A 87 12.16 -7.22 -1.13
C MET A 87 12.94 -7.40 -2.44
N GLU A 88 12.92 -6.41 -3.35
CA GLU A 88 13.71 -6.40 -4.58
C GLU A 88 15.20 -6.37 -4.26
N SER A 89 15.63 -5.49 -3.34
CA SER A 89 17.01 -5.45 -2.88
C SER A 89 17.48 -6.78 -2.27
N ASN A 90 16.62 -7.42 -1.45
CA ASN A 90 16.90 -8.75 -0.91
C ASN A 90 17.05 -9.80 -2.02
N MET A 91 16.19 -9.79 -3.03
CA MET A 91 16.32 -10.70 -4.19
C MET A 91 17.65 -10.52 -4.91
N GLU A 92 18.13 -9.28 -5.08
CA GLU A 92 19.41 -9.00 -5.70
C GLU A 92 20.58 -9.57 -4.88
N VAL A 93 20.58 -9.36 -3.56
CA VAL A 93 21.60 -9.89 -2.65
C VAL A 93 21.60 -11.42 -2.68
N LEU A 94 20.43 -12.06 -2.62
CA LEU A 94 20.30 -13.52 -2.70
C LEU A 94 20.81 -14.04 -4.05
N THR A 95 20.53 -13.33 -5.15
CA THR A 95 20.99 -13.68 -6.49
C THR A 95 22.52 -13.61 -6.58
N GLN A 96 23.12 -12.55 -6.07
CA GLN A 96 24.58 -12.39 -6.04
C GLN A 96 25.25 -13.48 -5.18
N LEU A 97 24.67 -13.78 -4.02
CA LEU A 97 25.19 -14.80 -3.12
C LEU A 97 25.14 -16.20 -3.74
N ARG A 98 24.03 -16.55 -4.40
CA ARG A 98 23.90 -17.80 -5.16
C ARG A 98 24.97 -17.88 -6.26
N SER A 99 25.07 -16.84 -7.09
CA SER A 99 26.03 -16.78 -8.20
C SER A 99 27.47 -16.91 -7.73
N TYR A 100 27.81 -16.31 -6.58
CA TYR A 100 29.15 -16.44 -5.97
C TYR A 100 29.49 -17.90 -5.67
N TYR A 101 28.61 -18.64 -4.99
CA TYR A 101 28.88 -20.03 -4.63
C TYR A 101 28.85 -20.99 -5.83
N GLU A 102 27.96 -20.75 -6.80
CA GLU A 102 27.96 -21.48 -8.06
C GLU A 102 29.26 -21.24 -8.84
N GLY A 103 29.73 -19.99 -8.91
CA GLY A 103 31.01 -19.62 -9.51
C GLY A 103 32.19 -20.30 -8.82
N LEU A 104 32.18 -20.37 -7.49
CA LEU A 104 33.21 -21.07 -6.71
C LEU A 104 33.27 -22.56 -7.04
N SER A 105 32.11 -23.21 -7.26
CA SER A 105 32.06 -24.62 -7.67
C SER A 105 32.62 -24.88 -9.07
N ASN A 106 32.63 -23.87 -9.93
CA ASN A 106 33.16 -23.94 -11.29
C ASN A 106 34.62 -23.50 -11.40
N ASN A 107 35.20 -22.98 -10.31
CA ASN A 107 36.59 -22.53 -10.30
C ASN A 107 37.54 -23.73 -10.13
N ASP A 108 38.44 -23.91 -11.09
CA ASP A 108 39.41 -25.00 -11.04
C ASP A 108 40.44 -24.88 -9.91
N GLU A 109 40.75 -23.65 -9.48
CA GLU A 109 41.62 -23.35 -8.35
C GLU A 109 40.95 -23.65 -6.99
N PHE A 110 39.63 -23.87 -6.98
CA PHE A 110 38.91 -24.23 -5.78
C PHE A 110 39.10 -25.72 -5.44
N THR A 111 40.13 -26.01 -4.66
CA THR A 111 40.61 -27.37 -4.37
C THR A 111 39.62 -28.28 -3.65
N VAL A 112 38.63 -27.72 -2.95
CA VAL A 112 37.59 -28.51 -2.24
C VAL A 112 36.27 -28.62 -3.00
N ARG A 113 36.21 -28.21 -4.27
CA ARG A 113 34.97 -28.16 -5.06
C ARG A 113 34.19 -29.47 -5.09
N GLN A 114 34.88 -30.61 -5.25
CA GLN A 114 34.21 -31.92 -5.33
C GLN A 114 33.59 -32.34 -4.00
N ASN A 115 34.25 -31.99 -2.88
CA ASN A 115 33.80 -32.36 -1.54
C ASN A 115 32.55 -31.58 -1.11
N CYS A 116 32.36 -30.37 -1.65
CA CYS A 116 31.25 -29.48 -1.28
C CYS A 116 30.24 -29.26 -2.42
N ALA A 117 30.38 -29.94 -3.57
CA ALA A 117 29.56 -29.70 -4.75
C ALA A 117 28.05 -29.91 -4.47
N ASN A 118 27.71 -30.93 -3.70
CA ASN A 118 26.33 -31.21 -3.32
C ASN A 118 25.79 -30.16 -2.33
N ASP A 119 26.62 -29.71 -1.38
CA ASP A 119 26.23 -28.67 -0.41
C ASP A 119 26.00 -27.33 -1.10
N ILE A 120 26.88 -26.95 -2.04
CA ILE A 120 26.71 -25.74 -2.86
C ILE A 120 25.44 -25.83 -3.70
N ARG A 121 25.20 -26.98 -4.36
CA ARG A 121 23.98 -27.19 -5.15
C ARG A 121 22.72 -27.10 -4.29
N GLY A 122 22.73 -27.71 -3.11
CA GLY A 122 21.61 -27.67 -2.16
C GLY A 122 21.36 -26.26 -1.60
N PHE A 123 22.41 -25.51 -1.32
CA PHE A 123 22.32 -24.09 -0.96
C PHE A 123 21.69 -23.28 -2.09
N SER A 124 22.22 -23.41 -3.31
CA SER A 124 21.75 -22.63 -4.47
C SER A 124 20.29 -22.89 -4.81
N ALA A 125 19.85 -24.15 -4.73
CA ALA A 125 18.44 -24.51 -4.92
C ALA A 125 17.53 -23.79 -3.92
N GLN A 126 17.85 -23.86 -2.62
CA GLN A 126 17.04 -23.21 -1.59
C GLN A 126 17.03 -21.69 -1.71
N VAL A 127 18.16 -21.06 -2.04
CA VAL A 127 18.21 -19.61 -2.30
C VAL A 127 17.40 -19.25 -3.53
N ASN A 128 17.43 -20.07 -4.59
CA ASN A 128 16.62 -19.85 -5.77
C ASN A 128 15.12 -19.94 -5.49
N ASP A 129 14.69 -20.89 -4.65
CA ASP A 129 13.29 -21.00 -4.23
C ASP A 129 12.85 -19.75 -3.47
N MET A 130 13.68 -19.26 -2.54
CA MET A 130 13.42 -18.00 -1.82
C MET A 130 13.34 -16.77 -2.75
N ILE A 131 14.20 -16.68 -3.77
CA ILE A 131 14.14 -15.61 -4.78
C ILE A 131 12.83 -15.69 -5.56
N TYR A 132 12.40 -16.91 -5.93
CA TYR A 132 11.14 -17.11 -6.63
C TYR A 132 9.94 -16.69 -5.77
N ASP A 133 9.94 -17.07 -4.49
CA ASP A 133 8.89 -16.69 -3.54
C ASP A 133 8.79 -15.17 -3.37
N LEU A 134 9.92 -14.48 -3.16
CA LEU A 134 9.94 -13.02 -3.10
C LEU A 134 9.39 -12.39 -4.39
N LYS A 135 9.77 -12.92 -5.55
CA LYS A 135 9.29 -12.44 -6.85
C LYS A 135 7.77 -12.57 -7.00
N VAL A 136 7.20 -13.69 -6.56
CA VAL A 136 5.75 -13.89 -6.56
C VAL A 136 5.09 -12.88 -5.63
N GLN A 137 5.60 -12.71 -4.41
CA GLN A 137 5.04 -11.77 -3.43
C GLN A 137 5.12 -10.31 -3.91
N ILE A 138 6.21 -9.90 -4.55
CA ILE A 138 6.34 -8.56 -5.14
C ILE A 138 5.32 -8.36 -6.26
N ARG A 139 5.12 -9.35 -7.14
CA ARG A 139 4.07 -9.28 -8.17
C ARG A 139 2.68 -9.16 -7.56
N CYS A 140 2.41 -9.87 -6.47
CA CYS A 140 1.15 -9.73 -5.74
C CYS A 140 1.02 -8.31 -5.15
N ALA A 141 2.09 -7.79 -4.52
CA ALA A 141 2.12 -6.45 -3.96
C ALA A 141 1.91 -5.35 -5.02
N GLN A 142 2.48 -5.49 -6.22
CA GLN A 142 2.23 -4.57 -7.36
C GLN A 142 0.77 -4.53 -7.79
N LEU A 143 0.04 -5.63 -7.56
CA LEU A 143 -1.38 -5.70 -7.84
C LEU A 143 -2.23 -5.11 -6.71
N LEU A 144 -1.70 -4.88 -5.50
CA LEU A 144 -2.46 -4.27 -4.38
C LEU A 144 -2.89 -2.82 -4.70
N PRO A 145 -2.00 -1.92 -5.18
CA PRO A 145 -2.43 -0.59 -5.62
C PRO A 145 -3.34 -0.62 -6.85
N GLY A 146 -3.19 -1.63 -7.73
CA GLY A 146 -3.87 -1.70 -9.04
C GLY A 146 -5.20 -2.46 -9.06
N LYS A 147 -5.43 -3.43 -8.16
CA LYS A 147 -6.68 -4.23 -8.09
C LYS A 147 -7.84 -3.47 -7.46
N LEU A 148 -7.60 -2.29 -6.90
CA LEU A 148 -8.62 -1.40 -6.36
C LEU A 148 -8.70 -0.08 -7.17
N LYS A 149 -9.02 -0.13 -8.47
CA LYS A 149 -9.45 1.04 -9.31
C LYS A 149 -8.42 2.22 -9.33
N PRO A 150 -8.63 3.36 -10.04
CA PRO A 150 -7.69 4.51 -9.96
C PRO A 150 -7.37 4.83 -8.50
N SER A 151 -6.10 5.18 -8.21
CA SER A 151 -5.52 5.35 -6.86
C SER A 151 -6.58 5.63 -5.81
N ASN A 152 -6.62 4.81 -4.76
CA ASN A 152 -7.60 4.96 -3.70
C ASN A 152 -7.58 6.38 -3.10
N ALA A 153 -6.41 7.01 -3.07
CA ALA A 153 -6.26 8.43 -2.77
C ALA A 153 -7.04 9.33 -3.75
N ALA A 154 -6.97 9.09 -5.06
CA ALA A 154 -7.73 9.82 -6.07
C ALA A 154 -9.26 9.67 -5.89
N LYS A 155 -9.76 8.49 -5.49
CA LYS A 155 -11.19 8.31 -5.19
C LYS A 155 -11.62 9.08 -3.94
N ILE A 156 -10.82 9.02 -2.87
CA ILE A 156 -11.09 9.79 -1.65
C ILE A 156 -11.10 11.28 -1.98
N LEU A 157 -10.16 11.74 -2.80
CA LEU A 157 -10.10 13.12 -3.27
C LEU A 157 -11.35 13.50 -4.09
N GLN A 158 -11.82 12.63 -4.97
CA GLN A 158 -13.07 12.85 -5.71
C GLN A 158 -14.28 12.96 -4.77
N HIS A 159 -14.36 12.10 -3.74
CA HIS A 159 -15.42 12.17 -2.74
C HIS A 159 -15.35 13.44 -1.89
N LEU A 160 -14.16 13.85 -1.48
CA LEU A 160 -13.92 15.11 -0.76
C LEU A 160 -14.39 16.32 -1.58
N GLN A 161 -14.06 16.35 -2.87
CA GLN A 161 -14.53 17.38 -3.79
C GLN A 161 -16.05 17.38 -3.90
N GLY A 162 -16.67 16.20 -4.07
CA GLY A 162 -18.13 16.07 -4.08
C GLY A 162 -18.79 16.60 -2.81
N GLN A 163 -18.26 16.24 -1.63
CA GLN A 163 -18.77 16.73 -0.34
C GLN A 163 -18.66 18.25 -0.20
N ALA A 164 -17.58 18.85 -0.70
CA ALA A 164 -17.43 20.30 -0.72
C ALA A 164 -18.44 20.97 -1.66
N THR A 165 -18.68 20.38 -2.84
CA THR A 165 -19.69 20.84 -3.79
C THR A 165 -21.10 20.76 -3.20
N ASP A 166 -21.47 19.64 -2.57
CA ASP A 166 -22.79 19.45 -1.95
C ASP A 166 -23.05 20.48 -0.83
N LYS A 167 -22.04 20.76 0.01
CA LYS A 167 -22.11 21.79 1.06
C LYS A 167 -22.25 23.19 0.45
N MET A 168 -21.54 23.48 -0.64
CA MET A 168 -21.66 24.76 -1.36
C MET A 168 -23.04 24.93 -1.96
N GLU A 169 -23.60 23.90 -2.61
CA GLU A 169 -24.95 23.93 -3.16
C GLU A 169 -26.00 24.23 -2.07
N SER A 170 -25.90 23.55 -0.92
CA SER A 170 -26.78 23.80 0.22
C SER A 170 -26.67 25.24 0.74
N LEU A 171 -25.44 25.79 0.81
CA LEU A 171 -25.21 27.17 1.22
C LEU A 171 -25.85 28.14 0.22
N THR A 172 -25.63 27.94 -1.07
CA THR A 172 -26.18 28.76 -2.15
C THR A 172 -27.71 28.76 -2.14
N VAL A 173 -28.34 27.59 -1.95
CA VAL A 173 -29.80 27.48 -1.82
C VAL A 173 -30.31 28.24 -0.59
N SER A 174 -29.63 28.14 0.55
CA SER A 174 -29.99 28.88 1.76
C SER A 174 -29.90 30.40 1.55
N MET A 175 -28.80 30.86 0.95
CA MET A 175 -28.60 32.28 0.62
C MET A 175 -29.68 32.82 -0.33
N HIS A 176 -30.06 32.04 -1.35
CA HIS A 176 -31.15 32.43 -2.25
C HIS A 176 -32.49 32.54 -1.53
N ARG A 177 -32.80 31.61 -0.62
CA ARG A 177 -34.03 31.67 0.18
C ARG A 177 -34.06 32.90 1.08
N GLU A 178 -32.95 33.21 1.76
CA GLU A 178 -32.85 34.41 2.59
C GLU A 178 -32.99 35.70 1.77
N ALA A 179 -32.33 35.78 0.61
CA ALA A 179 -32.45 36.94 -0.27
C ALA A 179 -33.90 37.18 -0.72
N ILE A 180 -34.63 36.11 -1.07
CA ILE A 180 -36.05 36.20 -1.41
C ILE A 180 -36.88 36.70 -0.21
N ALA A 181 -36.62 36.16 0.99
CA ALA A 181 -37.31 36.61 2.20
C ALA A 181 -37.07 38.11 2.50
N TYR A 182 -35.84 38.59 2.34
CA TYR A 182 -35.51 40.02 2.49
C TYR A 182 -36.27 40.90 1.48
N VAL A 183 -36.36 40.48 0.22
CA VAL A 183 -37.10 41.22 -0.82
C VAL A 183 -38.59 41.32 -0.46
N ILE A 184 -39.19 40.22 0.02
CA ILE A 184 -40.60 40.21 0.45
C ILE A 184 -40.80 41.17 1.63
N LEU A 185 -39.96 41.12 2.66
CA LEU A 185 -40.05 42.02 3.82
C LEU A 185 -39.88 43.50 3.45
N LEU A 186 -38.97 43.83 2.53
CA LEU A 186 -38.79 45.20 2.05
C LEU A 186 -40.00 45.69 1.25
N ALA A 187 -40.62 44.82 0.43
CA ALA A 187 -41.84 45.14 -0.30
C ALA A 187 -43.03 45.36 0.65
N GLU A 188 -43.19 44.54 1.67
CA GLU A 188 -44.23 44.70 2.70
C GLU A 188 -44.05 46.01 3.48
N ASN A 189 -42.84 46.31 3.93
CA ASN A 189 -42.53 47.57 4.63
C ASN A 189 -42.76 48.81 3.74
N SER A 190 -42.43 48.72 2.44
CA SER A 190 -42.66 49.81 1.48
C SER A 190 -44.16 50.04 1.26
N ASN A 191 -44.96 48.98 1.17
CA ASN A 191 -46.42 49.09 1.07
C ASN A 191 -47.06 49.69 2.34
N ILE A 192 -46.56 49.35 3.53
CA ILE A 192 -47.01 49.95 4.80
C ILE A 192 -46.69 51.44 4.85
N LEU A 193 -45.52 51.86 4.36
CA LEU A 193 -45.14 53.28 4.30
C LEU A 193 -46.00 54.05 3.28
N LEU A 194 -46.32 53.47 2.13
CA LEU A 194 -47.20 54.11 1.14
C LEU A 194 -48.63 54.29 1.66
N ILE A 195 -49.17 53.32 2.40
CA ILE A 195 -50.50 53.43 3.03
C ILE A 195 -50.51 54.53 4.11
N LYS A 196 -49.41 54.69 4.88
CA LYS A 196 -49.29 55.75 5.90
C LYS A 196 -49.09 57.16 5.33
N VAL A 197 -48.64 57.32 4.09
CA VAL A 197 -48.50 58.63 3.42
C VAL A 197 -49.81 59.07 2.76
N GLN A 198 -50.77 58.15 2.56
CA GLN A 198 -52.07 58.43 1.94
C GLN A 198 -53.24 58.61 2.94
N LEU A 199 -52.98 58.48 4.25
CA LEU A 199 -53.92 58.75 5.35
C LEU A 199 -53.53 60.02 6.10
#